data_AF-A0A7X8LB01-F1
#
_entry.id   AF-A0A7X8LB01-F1
#
_cell.length_a   1.000
_cell.length_b   1.000
_cell.length_c   1.000
_cell.angle_alpha   90.00
_cell.angle_beta   90.00
_cell.angle_gamma   90.00
#
_symmetry.space_group_name_H-M   'P 1'
#
loop_
_entity.id
_entity.type
_entity.pdbx_description
1 polymer ?
#
loop_
_entity_poly.entity_id
_entity_poly.type
_entity_poly.pdbx_seq_one_letter_code
_entity_poly.pdbx_strand_id
1 'polypeptide(L)'
;MLVKEKIYTIPVLDAFQTESECPFCTLYNTLEQNSINFTLGPSYMENDVRIETNKKGFCLPHYQMMSKEKNSLGLALMLHTHMIHVHKNLNELLKKQKPNKKSSFPSFFSKKGNTGVTENLVEQYLHEIHNSCYICEQIQNTFDRYVDTFFYLWKKDKSFIDLVKKCNGFCLQHFGVLYSTAPNFLNQIQLSDFYECIIPLQLENLKRIEEELDWFIKKFDYRYEKEPWKNSKDALPRGILKMAGSSKKV
;
A
#
# COMPACT_ATOMS: atom_id res chain seq x y z
N MET A 1 -23.97 13.45 -0.74
CA MET A 1 -23.04 12.34 -0.41
C MET A 1 -23.21 11.09 -1.31
N LEU A 2 -24.39 10.77 -1.82
CA LEU A 2 -24.65 9.55 -2.63
C LEU A 2 -23.89 9.42 -3.98
N VAL A 3 -23.40 10.52 -4.58
CA VAL A 3 -22.73 10.47 -5.90
C VAL A 3 -21.31 9.91 -5.79
N LYS A 4 -20.60 10.20 -4.69
CA LYS A 4 -19.21 9.72 -4.49
C LYS A 4 -19.15 8.21 -4.27
N GLU A 5 -20.14 7.63 -3.59
CA GLU A 5 -20.20 6.19 -3.33
C GLU A 5 -20.36 5.37 -4.62
N LYS A 6 -21.12 5.88 -5.61
CA LYS A 6 -21.34 5.18 -6.90
C LYS A 6 -20.13 5.11 -7.83
N ILE A 7 -19.15 6.00 -7.68
CA ILE A 7 -17.96 6.01 -8.55
C ILE A 7 -17.06 4.81 -8.25
N TYR A 8 -16.99 4.43 -6.97
CA TYR A 8 -16.10 3.37 -6.50
C TYR A 8 -16.76 1.98 -6.51
N THR A 9 -18.09 1.88 -6.70
CA THR A 9 -18.77 0.58 -6.74
C THR A 9 -18.36 -0.26 -7.93
N ILE A 10 -18.17 0.35 -9.11
CA ILE A 10 -17.80 -0.40 -10.32
C ILE A 10 -16.43 -1.08 -10.14
N PRO A 11 -15.33 -0.36 -9.79
CA PRO A 11 -14.05 -1.01 -9.53
C PRO A 11 -14.12 -2.14 -8.50
N VAL A 12 -14.85 -1.94 -7.39
CA VAL A 12 -14.98 -2.97 -6.35
C VAL A 12 -15.70 -4.19 -6.89
N LEU A 13 -16.82 -4.02 -7.60
CA LEU A 13 -17.54 -5.14 -8.20
C LEU A 13 -16.68 -5.90 -9.21
N ASP A 14 -16.01 -5.18 -10.11
CA ASP A 14 -15.13 -5.77 -11.13
C ASP A 14 -14.00 -6.59 -10.50
N ALA A 15 -13.41 -6.10 -9.41
CA ALA A 15 -12.34 -6.80 -8.69
C ALA A 15 -12.82 -8.12 -8.06
N PHE A 16 -14.07 -8.20 -7.59
CA PHE A 16 -14.65 -9.43 -7.06
C PHE A 16 -15.17 -10.38 -8.14
N GLN A 17 -15.42 -9.88 -9.36
CA GLN A 17 -15.78 -10.69 -10.52
C GLN A 17 -14.54 -11.25 -11.25
N THR A 18 -13.39 -10.61 -11.09
CA THR A 18 -12.12 -11.05 -11.67
C THR A 18 -11.53 -12.22 -10.89
N GLU A 19 -11.17 -13.30 -11.58
CA GLU A 19 -10.46 -14.43 -10.98
C GLU A 19 -9.10 -13.99 -10.42
N SER A 20 -9.01 -13.88 -9.09
CA SER A 20 -7.79 -13.47 -8.40
C SER A 20 -7.73 -14.07 -7.00
N GLU A 21 -6.53 -14.19 -6.43
CA GLU A 21 -6.34 -14.69 -5.05
C GLU A 21 -6.72 -13.67 -3.97
N CYS A 22 -6.84 -12.39 -4.33
CA CYS A 22 -7.29 -11.33 -3.44
C CYS A 22 -7.82 -10.14 -4.26
N PRO A 23 -9.14 -9.88 -4.25
CA PRO A 23 -9.73 -8.73 -4.96
C PRO A 23 -9.11 -7.38 -4.59
N PHE A 24 -8.74 -7.20 -3.31
CA PHE A 24 -8.10 -5.97 -2.85
C PHE A 24 -6.66 -5.80 -3.37
N CYS A 25 -5.92 -6.90 -3.58
CA CYS A 25 -4.63 -6.83 -4.27
C CYS A 25 -4.83 -6.37 -5.73
N THR A 26 -5.85 -6.87 -6.41
CA THR A 26 -6.22 -6.45 -7.77
C THR A 26 -6.56 -4.96 -7.83
N LEU A 27 -7.38 -4.47 -6.89
CA LEU A 27 -7.68 -3.04 -6.75
C LEU A 27 -6.42 -2.21 -6.53
N TYR A 28 -5.57 -2.63 -5.59
CA TYR A 28 -4.35 -1.90 -5.25
C TYR A 28 -3.39 -1.82 -6.45
N ASN A 29 -3.11 -2.94 -7.11
CA ASN A 29 -2.24 -2.98 -8.28
C ASN A 29 -2.79 -2.12 -9.42
N THR A 30 -4.11 -2.15 -9.64
CA THR A 30 -4.76 -1.33 -10.66
C THR A 30 -4.60 0.16 -10.35
N LEU A 31 -4.80 0.56 -9.09
CA LEU A 31 -4.54 1.94 -8.64
C LEU A 31 -3.09 2.34 -8.81
N GLU A 32 -2.15 1.46 -8.45
CA GLU A 32 -0.72 1.73 -8.54
C GLU A 32 -0.29 1.96 -9.99
N GLN A 33 -0.71 1.08 -10.90
CA GLN A 33 -0.43 1.22 -12.33
C GLN A 33 -1.08 2.48 -12.92
N ASN A 34 -2.34 2.76 -12.58
CA ASN A 34 -3.02 3.97 -13.03
C ASN A 34 -2.33 5.23 -12.50
N SER A 35 -1.84 5.22 -11.26
CA SER A 35 -1.12 6.34 -10.66
C SER A 35 0.22 6.58 -11.35
N ILE A 36 0.97 5.51 -11.63
CA ILE A 36 2.23 5.59 -12.39
C ILE A 36 1.97 6.16 -13.80
N ASN A 37 0.98 5.62 -14.51
CA ASN A 37 0.62 6.06 -15.85
C ASN A 37 0.16 7.52 -15.87
N PHE A 38 -0.62 7.93 -14.87
CA PHE A 38 -1.03 9.32 -14.70
C PHE A 38 0.20 10.22 -14.49
N THR A 39 1.04 9.90 -13.50
CA THR A 39 2.24 10.68 -13.16
C THR A 39 3.24 10.77 -14.31
N LEU A 40 3.43 9.71 -15.08
CA LEU A 40 4.30 9.71 -16.27
C LEU A 40 3.60 10.19 -17.55
N GLY A 41 2.29 10.43 -17.51
CA GLY A 41 1.54 11.01 -18.61
C GLY A 41 1.80 12.52 -18.74
N PRO A 42 0.90 13.29 -19.36
CA PRO A 42 1.05 14.74 -19.45
C PRO A 42 1.02 15.48 -18.09
N SER A 43 0.53 14.82 -17.04
CA SER A 43 0.24 15.46 -15.74
C SER A 43 1.47 16.02 -15.03
N TYR A 44 2.68 15.47 -15.20
CA TYR A 44 3.87 16.01 -14.52
C TYR A 44 4.26 17.42 -14.99
N MET A 45 3.67 17.89 -16.09
CA MET A 45 3.83 19.26 -16.58
C MET A 45 2.81 20.24 -15.96
N GLU A 46 1.77 19.73 -15.29
CA GLU A 46 0.78 20.54 -14.58
C GLU A 46 1.39 21.12 -13.31
N ASN A 47 1.12 22.40 -13.04
CA ASN A 47 1.81 23.14 -11.98
C ASN A 47 1.55 22.57 -10.59
N ASP A 48 0.31 22.14 -10.32
CA ASP A 48 -0.10 21.54 -9.06
C ASP A 48 0.57 20.18 -8.83
N VAL A 49 0.56 19.29 -9.83
CA VAL A 49 1.27 18.00 -9.76
C VAL A 49 2.77 18.20 -9.58
N ARG A 50 3.36 19.16 -10.29
CA ARG A 50 4.79 19.47 -10.19
C ARG A 50 5.17 20.02 -8.82
N ILE A 51 4.34 20.89 -8.22
CA ILE A 51 4.59 21.42 -6.87
C ILE A 51 4.60 20.28 -5.85
N GLU A 52 3.62 19.38 -5.92
CA GLU A 52 3.51 18.27 -4.98
C GLU A 52 4.65 17.27 -5.15
N THR A 53 4.95 16.84 -6.38
CA THR A 53 6.04 15.90 -6.66
C THR A 53 7.42 16.47 -6.31
N ASN A 54 7.65 17.77 -6.46
CA ASN A 54 8.89 18.41 -6.01
C ASN A 54 9.06 18.36 -4.50
N LYS A 55 7.96 18.48 -3.73
CA LYS A 55 7.98 18.43 -2.27
C LYS A 55 8.17 17.00 -1.77
N LYS A 56 7.42 16.07 -2.35
CA LYS A 56 7.20 14.69 -1.89
C LYS A 56 8.20 13.68 -2.47
N GLY A 57 8.47 13.76 -3.76
CA GLY A 57 9.21 12.72 -4.48
C GLY A 57 8.47 11.38 -4.52
N PHE A 58 9.23 10.30 -4.68
CA PHE A 58 8.71 8.94 -4.78
C PHE A 58 9.53 7.98 -3.90
N CYS A 59 8.94 6.87 -3.46
CA CYS A 59 9.68 5.83 -2.76
C CYS A 59 10.52 5.01 -3.75
N LEU A 60 11.51 4.25 -3.23
CA LEU A 60 12.36 3.41 -4.06
C LEU A 60 11.56 2.43 -4.96
N PRO A 61 10.54 1.71 -4.47
CA PRO A 61 9.69 0.88 -5.33
C PRO A 61 9.07 1.66 -6.49
N HIS A 62 8.49 2.83 -6.26
CA HIS A 62 7.85 3.62 -7.32
C HIS A 62 8.87 4.23 -8.28
N TYR A 63 10.06 4.64 -7.83
CA TYR A 63 11.14 4.99 -8.75
C TYR A 63 11.53 3.82 -9.66
N GLN A 64 11.64 2.61 -9.11
CA GLN A 64 11.99 1.41 -9.88
C GLN A 64 10.89 0.95 -10.84
N MET A 65 9.62 1.21 -10.51
CA MET A 65 8.51 0.92 -11.42
C MET A 65 8.46 1.96 -12.53
N MET A 66 8.50 3.25 -12.20
CA MET A 66 8.49 4.33 -13.18
C MET A 66 9.68 4.27 -14.14
N SER A 67 10.86 3.82 -13.69
CA SER A 67 12.04 3.71 -14.57
C SER A 67 11.94 2.60 -15.61
N LYS A 68 11.03 1.63 -15.42
CA LYS A 68 10.74 0.57 -16.40
C LYS A 68 9.73 1.02 -17.46
N GLU A 69 9.04 2.14 -17.23
CA GLU A 69 8.10 2.72 -18.17
C GLU A 69 8.82 3.54 -19.27
N LYS A 70 8.11 3.82 -20.36
CA LYS A 70 8.71 4.43 -21.57
C LYS A 70 9.11 5.91 -21.40
N ASN A 71 8.59 6.63 -20.41
CA ASN A 71 8.81 8.07 -20.25
C ASN A 71 9.97 8.40 -19.28
N SER A 72 11.19 8.07 -19.70
CA SER A 72 12.40 8.35 -18.92
C SER A 72 12.68 9.85 -18.75
N LEU A 73 12.31 10.69 -19.73
CA LEU A 73 12.49 12.13 -19.66
C LEU A 73 11.60 12.75 -18.57
N GLY A 74 10.32 12.40 -18.51
CA GLY A 74 9.41 12.88 -17.47
C GLY A 74 9.90 12.51 -16.08
N LEU A 75 10.35 11.26 -15.91
CA LEU A 75 10.96 10.81 -14.65
C LEU A 75 12.22 11.62 -14.30
N ALA A 76 13.12 11.83 -15.25
CA ALA A 76 14.34 12.61 -15.03
C ALA A 76 14.05 14.06 -14.63
N LEU A 77 13.05 14.69 -15.25
CA LEU A 77 12.63 16.05 -14.93
C LEU A 77 12.08 16.14 -13.50
N MET A 78 11.18 15.24 -13.11
CA MET A 78 10.63 15.19 -11.75
C MET A 78 11.70 14.93 -10.70
N LEU A 79 12.61 13.98 -10.95
CA LEU A 79 13.72 13.67 -10.05
C LEU A 79 14.64 14.90 -9.89
N HIS A 80 14.99 15.56 -10.99
CA HIS A 80 15.83 16.75 -10.96
C HIS A 80 15.20 17.90 -10.15
N THR A 81 13.92 18.20 -10.37
CA THR A 81 13.24 19.28 -9.64
C THR A 81 13.01 18.96 -8.17
N HIS A 82 12.76 17.69 -7.83
CA HIS A 82 12.75 17.23 -6.43
C HIS A 82 14.14 17.36 -5.78
N MET A 83 15.22 16.99 -6.47
CA MET A 83 16.59 17.16 -5.97
C MET A 83 16.94 18.63 -5.70
N ILE A 84 16.52 19.56 -6.58
CA ILE A 84 16.69 21.01 -6.34
C ILE A 84 15.94 21.44 -5.07
N HIS A 85 14.70 20.96 -4.87
CA HIS A 85 13.90 21.25 -3.68
C HIS A 85 14.58 20.74 -2.40
N VAL A 86 15.03 19.48 -2.41
CA VAL A 86 15.74 18.86 -1.28
C VAL A 86 17.04 19.60 -0.98
N HIS A 87 17.84 19.92 -1.99
CA HIS A 87 19.09 20.64 -1.82
C HIS A 87 18.88 22.01 -1.17
N LYS A 88 17.85 22.76 -1.61
CA LYS A 88 17.51 24.06 -1.01
C LYS A 88 17.17 23.93 0.47
N ASN A 89 16.21 23.05 0.81
CA ASN A 89 15.72 22.91 2.18
C ASN A 89 16.81 22.36 3.12
N LEU A 90 17.55 21.34 2.67
CA LEU A 90 18.63 20.75 3.46
C LEU A 90 19.73 21.78 3.74
N ASN A 91 20.13 22.58 2.75
CA ASN A 91 21.08 23.67 2.97
C ASN A 91 20.58 24.71 3.97
N GLU A 92 19.30 25.08 3.92
CA GLU A 92 18.71 26.03 4.87
C GLU A 92 18.73 25.46 6.30
N LEU A 93 18.41 24.17 6.47
CA LEU A 93 18.47 23.48 7.76
C LEU A 93 19.90 23.38 8.29
N LEU A 94 20.86 22.98 7.44
CA LEU A 94 22.27 22.86 7.82
C LEU A 94 22.89 24.21 8.19
N LYS A 95 22.52 25.32 7.52
CA LYS A 95 22.98 26.67 7.90
C LYS A 95 22.47 27.10 9.28
N LYS A 96 21.28 26.64 9.69
CA LYS A 96 20.70 26.90 11.01
C LYS A 96 21.37 26.06 12.10
N GLN A 97 21.88 24.87 11.75
CA GLN A 97 22.70 24.05 12.64
C GLN A 97 24.11 24.63 12.79
N LYS A 98 24.28 25.56 13.74
CA LYS A 98 25.62 25.92 14.21
C LYS A 98 26.07 24.84 15.21
N PRO A 99 27.27 24.25 15.07
CA PRO A 99 27.81 23.46 16.16
C PRO A 99 27.89 24.38 17.37
N ASN A 100 27.28 23.97 18.49
CA ASN A 100 27.50 24.65 19.76
C ASN A 100 29.02 24.73 19.94
N LYS A 101 29.59 25.93 19.74
CA LYS A 101 30.93 26.22 20.22
C LYS A 101 30.86 25.87 21.69
N LYS A 102 31.63 24.86 22.09
CA LYS A 102 31.86 24.48 23.48
C LYS A 102 31.90 25.77 24.30
N SER A 103 30.91 25.95 25.15
CA SER A 103 30.92 26.96 26.20
C SER A 103 32.08 26.61 27.12
N SER A 104 33.25 27.18 26.83
CA SER A 104 34.40 27.19 27.71
C SER A 104 34.10 28.12 28.90
N PHE A 105 33.14 27.78 29.77
CA PHE A 105 32.99 28.36 31.10
C PHE A 105 32.19 27.40 32.00
N PRO A 106 32.70 27.00 33.17
CA PRO A 106 31.99 26.11 34.08
C PRO A 106 31.02 26.94 34.93
N SER A 107 29.79 27.12 34.46
CA SER A 107 28.73 27.66 35.33
C SER A 107 28.11 26.51 36.11
N PHE A 108 28.64 26.27 37.31
CA PHE A 108 27.88 25.61 38.37
C PHE A 108 26.62 26.44 38.65
N PHE A 109 25.50 25.74 38.88
CA PHE A 109 24.16 26.27 39.19
C PHE A 109 23.28 26.75 38.02
N SER A 110 22.59 25.81 37.38
CA SER A 110 21.17 26.01 37.04
C SER A 110 20.45 24.66 36.92
N LYS A 111 19.52 24.46 37.86
CA LYS A 111 18.35 23.57 37.90
C LYS A 111 18.15 22.54 36.77
N LYS A 112 17.96 21.28 37.20
CA LYS A 112 17.11 20.26 36.58
C LYS A 112 15.87 20.90 35.93
N GLY A 113 15.85 20.91 34.60
CA GLY A 113 14.72 21.35 33.79
C GLY A 113 14.86 20.70 32.42
N ASN A 114 14.07 19.65 32.21
CA ASN A 114 13.83 18.91 30.97
C ASN A 114 15.05 18.49 30.13
N THR A 115 15.17 17.18 29.96
CA THR A 115 15.82 16.53 28.81
C THR A 115 15.19 17.03 27.52
N GLY A 116 15.57 18.23 27.09
CA GLY A 116 15.26 18.77 25.77
C GLY A 116 16.07 17.98 24.78
N VAL A 117 15.48 16.91 24.24
CA VAL A 117 15.92 16.34 22.97
C VAL A 117 15.93 17.50 22.01
N THR A 118 17.11 17.98 21.64
CA THR A 118 17.24 18.86 20.49
C THR A 118 16.81 18.01 19.31
N GLU A 119 15.53 18.06 18.96
CA GLU A 119 15.02 17.37 17.79
C GLU A 119 15.89 17.77 16.61
N ASN A 120 16.55 16.78 16.04
CA ASN A 120 17.45 17.00 14.93
C ASN A 120 16.59 17.32 13.71
N LEU A 121 16.35 18.62 13.44
CA LEU A 121 15.52 19.09 12.33
C LEU A 121 15.95 18.51 10.98
N VAL A 122 17.23 18.14 10.83
CA VAL A 122 17.73 17.44 9.63
C VAL A 122 17.22 16.00 9.60
N GLU A 123 17.27 15.28 10.71
CA GLU A 123 16.74 13.91 10.82
C GLU A 123 15.23 13.87 10.54
N GLN A 124 14.47 14.79 11.12
CA GLN A 124 13.03 14.92 10.86
C GLN A 124 12.75 15.17 9.37
N TYR A 125 13.47 16.10 8.75
CA TYR A 125 13.32 16.39 7.33
C TYR A 125 13.66 15.19 6.43
N LEU A 126 14.75 14.47 6.73
CA LEU A 126 15.11 13.26 6.00
C LEU A 126 14.05 12.17 6.17
N HIS A 127 13.52 12.00 7.38
CA HIS A 127 12.41 11.09 7.64
C HIS A 127 11.15 11.48 6.85
N GLU A 128 10.81 12.77 6.75
CA GLU A 128 9.69 13.24 5.93
C GLU A 128 9.91 12.91 4.45
N ILE A 129 11.09 13.15 3.88
CA ILE A 129 11.39 12.81 2.48
C ILE A 129 11.21 11.32 2.24
N HIS A 130 11.74 10.47 3.12
CA HIS A 130 11.67 9.02 2.94
C HIS A 130 10.23 8.46 3.04
N ASN A 131 9.33 9.16 3.72
CA ASN A 131 7.96 8.69 3.97
C ASN A 131 6.87 9.44 3.18
N SER A 132 7.24 10.36 2.28
CA SER A 132 6.28 11.22 1.58
C SER A 132 6.13 10.91 0.09
N CYS A 133 6.03 9.63 -0.30
CA CYS A 133 5.84 9.28 -1.71
C CYS A 133 4.49 9.79 -2.27
N TYR A 134 4.55 10.59 -3.35
CA TYR A 134 3.37 11.12 -4.03
C TYR A 134 2.42 10.02 -4.52
N ILE A 135 2.94 8.95 -5.13
CA ILE A 135 2.12 7.85 -5.65
C ILE A 135 1.49 7.04 -4.50
N CYS A 136 2.24 6.74 -3.43
CA CYS A 136 1.69 6.05 -2.26
C CYS A 136 0.49 6.78 -1.67
N GLU A 137 0.56 8.11 -1.56
CA GLU A 137 -0.53 8.92 -1.01
C GLU A 137 -1.78 8.89 -1.90
N GLN A 138 -1.61 9.00 -3.22
CA GLN A 138 -2.74 8.90 -4.16
C GLN A 138 -3.42 7.53 -4.08
N ILE A 139 -2.63 6.45 -4.01
CA ILE A 139 -3.14 5.09 -3.85
C ILE A 139 -3.89 4.97 -2.54
N GLN A 140 -3.30 5.37 -1.41
CA GLN A 140 -3.90 5.22 -0.08
C GLN A 140 -5.24 5.96 0.01
N ASN A 141 -5.29 7.21 -0.46
CA ASN A 141 -6.51 8.01 -0.45
C ASN A 141 -7.66 7.35 -1.22
N THR A 142 -7.37 6.66 -2.31
CA THR A 142 -8.39 5.98 -3.12
C THR A 142 -8.71 4.60 -2.57
N PHE A 143 -7.72 3.87 -2.09
CA PHE A 143 -7.88 2.53 -1.54
C PHE A 143 -8.79 2.52 -0.31
N ASP A 144 -8.65 3.52 0.58
CA ASP A 144 -9.54 3.65 1.74
C ASP A 144 -11.01 3.81 1.31
N ARG A 145 -11.26 4.48 0.17
CA ARG A 145 -12.62 4.58 -0.40
C ARG A 145 -13.13 3.27 -0.96
N TYR A 146 -12.27 2.39 -1.45
CA TYR A 146 -12.68 1.04 -1.83
C TYR A 146 -13.07 0.20 -0.62
N VAL A 147 -12.35 0.34 0.50
CA VAL A 147 -12.73 -0.32 1.77
C VAL A 147 -14.08 0.21 2.27
N ASP A 148 -14.28 1.54 2.27
CA ASP A 148 -15.59 2.15 2.59
C ASP A 148 -16.71 1.56 1.70
N THR A 149 -16.44 1.45 0.40
CA THR A 149 -17.40 0.99 -0.61
C THR A 149 -17.71 -0.50 -0.46
N PHE A 150 -16.72 -1.31 -0.11
CA PHE A 150 -16.92 -2.73 0.21
C PHE A 150 -17.95 -2.90 1.34
N PHE A 151 -17.80 -2.17 2.45
CA PHE A 151 -18.76 -2.24 3.56
C PHE A 151 -20.12 -1.62 3.23
N TYR A 152 -20.13 -0.59 2.38
CA TYR A 152 -21.37 -0.05 1.84
C TYR A 152 -22.15 -1.10 1.04
N LEU A 153 -21.48 -1.81 0.13
CA LEU A 153 -22.08 -2.89 -0.66
C LEU A 153 -22.51 -4.06 0.23
N TRP A 154 -21.68 -4.46 1.19
CA TRP A 154 -22.01 -5.51 2.16
C TRP A 154 -23.34 -5.27 2.87
N LYS A 155 -23.61 -4.02 3.27
CA LYS A 155 -24.86 -3.66 3.97
C LYS A 155 -26.09 -3.64 3.07
N LYS A 156 -25.92 -3.26 1.80
CA LYS A 156 -27.04 -2.89 0.93
C LYS A 156 -27.36 -3.92 -0.14
N ASP A 157 -26.40 -4.75 -0.53
CA ASP A 157 -26.51 -5.65 -1.66
C ASP A 157 -26.21 -7.08 -1.25
N LYS A 158 -27.26 -7.91 -1.15
CA LYS A 158 -27.11 -9.33 -0.83
C LYS A 158 -26.36 -10.09 -1.93
N SER A 159 -26.50 -9.68 -3.20
CA SER A 159 -25.80 -10.33 -4.31
C SER A 159 -24.28 -10.10 -4.23
N PHE A 160 -23.86 -8.98 -3.64
CA PHE A 160 -22.45 -8.73 -3.35
C PHE A 160 -21.90 -9.70 -2.32
N ILE A 161 -22.66 -10.07 -1.29
CA ILE A 161 -22.25 -11.08 -0.31
C ILE A 161 -21.99 -12.43 -1.01
N ASP A 162 -22.82 -12.80 -1.98
CA ASP A 162 -22.62 -14.01 -2.76
C ASP A 162 -21.35 -13.94 -3.65
N LEU A 163 -20.98 -12.76 -4.15
CA LEU A 163 -19.71 -12.55 -4.84
C LEU A 163 -18.52 -12.73 -3.88
N VAL A 164 -18.60 -12.16 -2.66
CA VAL A 164 -17.55 -12.32 -1.65
C VAL A 164 -17.34 -13.78 -1.30
N LYS A 165 -18.42 -14.55 -1.12
CA LYS A 165 -18.35 -15.99 -0.82
C LYS A 165 -17.70 -16.84 -1.92
N LYS A 166 -17.71 -16.36 -3.16
CA LYS A 166 -17.13 -17.06 -4.32
C LYS A 166 -15.67 -16.71 -4.57
N CYS A 167 -15.12 -15.69 -3.91
CA CYS A 167 -13.73 -15.30 -4.14
C CYS A 167 -12.76 -16.27 -3.45
N ASN A 168 -11.49 -16.21 -3.85
CA ASN A 168 -10.42 -17.02 -3.25
C ASN A 168 -9.88 -16.45 -1.93
N GLY A 169 -10.69 -15.68 -1.21
CA GLY A 169 -10.34 -14.99 0.03
C GLY A 169 -9.42 -13.79 -0.18
N PHE A 170 -8.57 -13.52 0.80
CA PHE A 170 -7.73 -12.32 0.85
C PHE A 170 -6.29 -12.66 1.22
N CYS A 171 -5.33 -11.80 0.84
CA CYS A 171 -4.01 -11.85 1.44
C CYS A 171 -4.09 -11.46 2.93
N LEU A 172 -3.10 -11.86 3.73
CA LEU A 172 -3.13 -11.63 5.18
C LEU A 172 -3.24 -10.13 5.53
N GLN A 173 -2.58 -9.27 4.75
CA GLN A 173 -2.67 -7.82 4.94
C GLN A 173 -4.11 -7.32 4.75
N HIS A 174 -4.75 -7.64 3.62
CA HIS A 174 -6.10 -7.15 3.32
C HIS A 174 -7.17 -7.82 4.19
N PHE A 175 -6.98 -9.08 4.57
CA PHE A 175 -7.81 -9.71 5.59
C PHE A 175 -7.74 -8.93 6.92
N GLY A 176 -6.53 -8.56 7.37
CA GLY A 176 -6.34 -7.76 8.59
C GLY A 176 -7.01 -6.39 8.51
N VAL A 177 -6.92 -5.71 7.36
CA VAL A 177 -7.62 -4.43 7.13
C VAL A 177 -9.13 -4.60 7.26
N LEU A 178 -9.71 -5.57 6.55
CA LEU A 178 -11.15 -5.82 6.59
C LEU A 178 -11.62 -6.22 7.98
N TYR A 179 -10.91 -7.14 8.63
CA TYR A 179 -11.25 -7.63 9.96
C TYR A 179 -11.25 -6.50 11.01
N SER A 180 -10.18 -5.69 11.03
CA SER A 180 -10.04 -4.59 12.01
C SER A 180 -10.97 -3.40 11.73
N THR A 181 -11.35 -3.20 10.47
CA THR A 181 -12.16 -2.05 10.05
C THR A 181 -13.66 -2.35 10.13
N ALA A 182 -14.08 -3.61 10.02
CA ALA A 182 -15.49 -4.01 10.05
C ALA A 182 -16.30 -3.45 11.23
N PRO A 183 -15.80 -3.42 12.49
CA PRO A 183 -16.55 -2.87 13.62
C PRO A 183 -16.90 -1.38 13.49
N ASN A 184 -16.12 -0.62 12.71
CA ASN A 184 -16.37 0.80 12.48
C ASN A 184 -17.53 1.03 11.51
N PHE A 185 -17.86 0.03 10.69
CA PHE A 185 -18.89 0.12 9.67
C PHE A 185 -20.14 -0.67 10.05
N LEU A 186 -20.01 -1.87 10.60
CA LEU A 186 -21.13 -2.80 10.78
C LEU A 186 -21.71 -2.70 12.20
N ASN A 187 -23.04 -2.80 12.31
CA ASN A 187 -23.67 -3.00 13.62
C ASN A 187 -23.42 -4.43 14.13
N GLN A 188 -23.76 -4.71 15.40
CA GLN A 188 -23.44 -5.99 16.03
C GLN A 188 -23.95 -7.23 15.27
N ILE A 189 -25.16 -7.16 14.70
CA ILE A 189 -25.74 -8.27 13.94
C ILE A 189 -24.98 -8.45 12.62
N GLN A 190 -24.82 -7.36 11.86
CA GLN A 190 -24.10 -7.36 10.58
C GLN A 190 -22.63 -7.79 10.74
N LEU A 191 -22.02 -7.43 11.86
CA LEU A 191 -20.64 -7.79 12.18
C LEU A 191 -20.50 -9.29 12.46
N SER A 192 -21.48 -9.88 13.18
CA SER A 192 -21.54 -11.33 13.38
C SER A 192 -21.65 -12.05 12.03
N ASP A 193 -22.61 -11.65 11.20
CA ASP A 193 -22.82 -12.23 9.86
C ASP A 193 -21.56 -12.11 8.98
N PHE A 194 -20.87 -10.97 9.08
CA PHE A 194 -19.61 -10.73 8.38
C PHE A 194 -18.50 -11.67 8.83
N TYR A 195 -18.29 -11.82 10.14
CA TYR A 195 -17.27 -12.72 10.67
C TYR A 195 -17.57 -14.19 10.39
N GLU A 196 -18.83 -14.61 10.52
CA GLU A 196 -19.27 -15.96 10.15
C GLU A 196 -19.04 -16.26 8.67
N CYS A 197 -19.04 -15.24 7.81
CA CYS A 197 -18.73 -15.41 6.39
C CYS A 197 -17.24 -15.37 6.08
N ILE A 198 -16.50 -14.36 6.56
CA ILE A 198 -15.15 -14.08 6.07
C ILE A 198 -14.07 -14.94 6.75
N ILE A 199 -14.29 -15.36 8.00
CA ILE A 199 -13.32 -16.18 8.74
C ILE A 199 -13.20 -17.58 8.12
N PRO A 200 -14.29 -18.34 7.90
CA PRO A 200 -14.19 -19.64 7.26
C PRO A 200 -13.61 -19.54 5.85
N LEU A 201 -14.09 -18.57 5.06
CA LEU A 201 -13.58 -18.30 3.71
C LEU A 201 -12.05 -18.10 3.70
N GLN A 202 -11.53 -17.32 4.65
CA GLN A 202 -10.09 -17.08 4.76
C GLN A 202 -9.32 -18.34 5.16
N LEU A 203 -9.80 -19.09 6.16
CA LEU A 203 -9.14 -20.29 6.66
C LEU A 203 -9.12 -21.41 5.60
N GLU A 204 -10.23 -21.61 4.90
CA GLU A 204 -10.33 -22.58 3.80
C GLU A 204 -9.36 -22.24 2.67
N ASN A 205 -9.26 -20.96 2.29
CA ASN A 205 -8.35 -20.53 1.24
C ASN A 205 -6.87 -20.60 1.67
N LEU A 206 -6.55 -20.32 2.93
CA LEU A 206 -5.19 -20.52 3.45
C LEU A 206 -4.78 -21.99 3.38
N LYS A 207 -5.67 -22.89 3.82
CA LYS A 207 -5.45 -24.34 3.74
C LYS A 207 -5.29 -24.82 2.30
N ARG A 208 -6.14 -24.35 1.38
CA ARG A 208 -6.05 -24.67 -0.06
C ARG A 208 -4.68 -24.33 -0.64
N ILE A 209 -4.18 -23.11 -0.38
CA ILE A 209 -2.86 -22.67 -0.88
C ILE A 209 -1.71 -23.46 -0.25
N GLU A 210 -1.84 -23.81 1.02
CA GLU A 210 -0.85 -24.63 1.73
C GLU A 210 -0.76 -26.04 1.12
N GLU A 211 -1.89 -26.71 0.89
CA GLU A 211 -1.95 -28.02 0.23
C GLU A 211 -1.43 -27.97 -1.21
N GLU A 212 -1.74 -26.91 -1.95
CA GLU A 212 -1.23 -26.69 -3.30
C GLU A 212 0.29 -26.48 -3.31
N LEU A 213 0.85 -25.79 -2.31
CA LEU A 213 2.29 -25.63 -2.12
C LEU A 213 2.99 -26.93 -1.72
N ASP A 214 2.39 -27.72 -0.84
CA ASP A 214 2.91 -29.05 -0.49
C ASP A 214 3.01 -29.94 -1.73
N TRP A 215 1.98 -29.93 -2.60
CA TRP A 215 2.04 -30.65 -3.87
C TRP A 215 3.08 -30.06 -4.83
N PHE A 216 3.23 -28.74 -4.91
CA PHE A 216 4.30 -28.09 -5.67
C PHE A 216 5.69 -28.58 -5.23
N ILE A 217 5.93 -28.70 -3.92
CA ILE A 217 7.20 -29.21 -3.37
C ILE A 217 7.39 -30.69 -3.73
N LYS A 218 6.36 -31.52 -3.55
CA LYS A 218 6.41 -32.96 -3.90
C LYS A 218 6.76 -33.21 -5.37
N LYS A 219 6.37 -32.31 -6.28
CA LYS A 219 6.68 -32.42 -7.71
C LYS A 219 8.18 -32.35 -8.05
N PHE A 220 9.03 -31.93 -7.13
CA PHE A 220 10.49 -31.98 -7.27
C PHE A 220 11.12 -33.30 -6.77
N ASP A 221 10.31 -34.21 -6.22
CA ASP A 221 10.72 -35.57 -5.88
C ASP A 221 10.42 -36.52 -7.07
N TYR A 222 11.43 -37.32 -7.46
CA TYR A 222 11.34 -38.24 -8.59
C TYR A 222 10.16 -39.22 -8.51
N ARG A 223 9.69 -39.55 -7.29
CA ARG A 223 8.53 -40.42 -7.06
C ARG A 223 7.23 -39.84 -7.60
N TYR A 224 7.13 -38.51 -7.67
CA TYR A 224 5.94 -37.79 -8.10
C TYR A 224 6.13 -37.14 -9.48
N GLU A 225 7.24 -37.40 -10.18
CA GLU A 225 7.58 -36.75 -11.45
C GLU A 225 6.48 -36.96 -12.52
N LYS A 226 5.95 -38.17 -12.60
CA LYS A 226 4.90 -38.56 -13.57
C LYS A 226 3.48 -38.14 -13.17
N GLU A 227 3.28 -37.75 -11.91
CA GLU A 227 1.96 -37.34 -11.41
C GLU A 227 1.55 -35.96 -11.99
N PRO A 228 0.25 -35.70 -12.22
CA PRO A 228 -0.18 -34.40 -12.74
C PRO A 228 0.02 -33.28 -11.72
N TRP A 229 0.37 -32.09 -12.20
CA TRP A 229 0.56 -30.91 -11.34
C TRP A 229 -0.72 -30.39 -10.66
N LYS A 230 -1.91 -30.77 -11.14
CA LYS A 230 -3.19 -30.21 -10.68
C LYS A 230 -3.12 -28.66 -10.70
N ASN A 231 -3.60 -28.00 -9.64
CA ASN A 231 -3.58 -26.54 -9.48
C ASN A 231 -2.26 -26.01 -8.89
N SER A 232 -1.21 -26.82 -8.76
CA SER A 232 -0.04 -26.42 -8.00
C SER A 232 1.05 -25.71 -8.78
N LYS A 233 1.00 -25.67 -10.12
CA LYS A 233 2.08 -25.11 -10.96
C LYS A 233 2.46 -23.66 -10.57
N ASP A 234 1.46 -22.88 -10.21
CA ASP A 234 1.58 -21.48 -9.82
C ASP A 234 1.32 -21.26 -8.31
N ALA A 235 1.36 -22.33 -7.50
CA ALA A 235 1.13 -22.25 -6.06
C ALA A 235 2.16 -21.36 -5.36
N LEU A 236 3.41 -21.34 -5.83
CA LEU A 236 4.46 -20.50 -5.25
C LEU A 236 4.15 -18.99 -5.32
N PRO A 237 3.92 -18.38 -6.51
CA PRO A 237 3.55 -16.97 -6.58
C PRO A 237 2.22 -16.66 -5.87
N ARG A 238 1.23 -17.56 -5.92
CA ARG A 238 -0.04 -17.38 -5.19
C ARG A 238 0.14 -17.42 -3.67
N GLY A 239 1.01 -18.31 -3.18
CA GLY A 239 1.43 -18.38 -1.78
C GLY A 239 2.14 -17.11 -1.32
N ILE A 240 3.10 -16.61 -2.10
CA ILE A 240 3.78 -15.34 -1.81
C ILE A 240 2.76 -14.20 -1.73
N LEU A 241 1.86 -14.09 -2.71
CA LEU A 241 0.80 -13.07 -2.71
C LEU A 241 -0.12 -13.20 -1.49
N LYS A 242 -0.49 -14.43 -1.09
CA LYS A 242 -1.37 -14.66 0.07
C LYS A 242 -0.70 -14.21 1.37
N MET A 243 0.59 -14.51 1.53
CA MET A 243 1.34 -14.22 2.75
C MET A 243 1.80 -12.76 2.84
N ALA A 244 2.37 -12.23 1.77
CA ALA A 244 3.00 -10.91 1.76
C ALA A 244 2.11 -9.80 1.17
N GLY A 245 1.04 -10.15 0.45
CA GLY A 245 0.23 -9.19 -0.30
C GLY A 245 0.90 -8.67 -1.56
N SER A 246 0.16 -7.86 -2.34
CA SER A 246 0.73 -7.11 -3.45
C SER A 246 1.15 -5.73 -2.97
N SER A 247 2.46 -5.49 -2.94
CA SER A 247 3.11 -4.21 -2.64
C SER A 247 2.50 -3.37 -1.50
N LYS A 248 3.08 -3.54 -0.30
CA LYS A 248 3.35 -2.40 0.59
C LYS A 248 4.77 -2.56 1.12
N LYS A 249 5.77 -2.08 0.37
CA LYS A 249 7.05 -1.71 0.98
C LYS A 249 6.95 -0.22 1.32
N VAL A 250 6.50 0.07 2.54
CA VAL A 250 6.99 1.28 3.23
C VAL A 250 8.36 0.92 3.76
#